data_AF-A0AAV3GTE9-F1
#
_entry.id   AF-A0AAV3GTE9-F1
#
_cell.length_a   1.000
_cell.length_b   1.000
_cell.length_c   1.000
_cell.angle_alpha   90.00
_cell.angle_beta   90.00
_cell.angle_gamma   90.00
#
_symmetry.space_group_name_H-M   'P 1'
#
loop_
_entity.id
_entity.type
_entity.pdbx_description
1 polymer ?
#
loop_
_entity_poly.entity_id
_entity_poly.type
_entity_poly.pdbx_seq_one_letter_code
_entity_poly.pdbx_strand_id
1 'polypeptide(L)'
;MLGVIILPFIAILFDLVAAAAYFLQLNYQTSGILFIGMIFQGVITLLLLVMMLSYKGKRYARIQTKVFVKYVSIRYGIIILSFLVNAIVLFLYVLNYLDINPLIFSR
;
A
#
# COMPACT_ATOMS: atom_id res chain seq x y z
N MET A 1 -16.05 16.75 -6.87
CA MET A 1 -16.64 15.39 -6.73
C MET A 1 -15.86 14.31 -7.49
N LEU A 2 -15.33 14.58 -8.69
CA LEU A 2 -14.57 13.61 -9.50
C LEU A 2 -13.33 13.02 -8.78
N GLY A 3 -12.52 13.86 -8.12
CA GLY A 3 -11.32 13.39 -7.41
C GLY A 3 -11.58 12.34 -6.33
N VAL A 4 -12.76 12.32 -5.70
CA VAL A 4 -13.13 11.35 -4.66
C VAL A 4 -13.47 9.97 -5.24
N ILE A 5 -13.90 9.92 -6.50
CA ILE A 5 -14.22 8.67 -7.21
C ILE A 5 -12.96 8.07 -7.81
N ILE A 6 -12.04 8.91 -8.31
CA ILE A 6 -10.83 8.48 -9.01
C ILE A 6 -9.75 7.99 -8.01
N LEU A 7 -9.68 8.59 -6.81
CA LEU A 7 -8.67 8.26 -5.79
C LEU A 7 -8.54 6.75 -5.46
N PRO A 8 -9.63 5.98 -5.24
CA PRO A 8 -9.51 4.55 -4.98
C PRO A 8 -8.98 3.75 -6.19
N PHE A 9 -9.29 4.15 -7.42
CA PHE A 9 -8.72 3.49 -8.61
C PHE A 9 -7.22 3.79 -8.76
N ILE A 10 -6.79 5.01 -8.42
CA ILE A 10 -5.36 5.36 -8.39
C ILE A 10 -4.63 4.53 -7.33
N ALA A 11 -5.24 4.31 -6.15
CA ALA A 11 -4.63 3.47 -5.10
C ALA A 11 -4.41 2.03 -5.59
N ILE A 12 -5.40 1.44 -6.25
CA ILE A 12 -5.26 0.10 -6.86
C ILE A 12 -4.17 0.08 -7.95
N LEU A 13 -4.07 1.14 -8.75
CA LEU A 13 -3.03 1.25 -9.76
C LEU A 13 -1.63 1.27 -9.12
N PHE A 14 -1.47 1.99 -8.00
CA PHE A 14 -0.21 1.95 -7.24
C PHE A 14 0.09 0.56 -6.67
N ASP A 15 -0.92 -0.18 -6.20
CA ASP A 15 -0.74 -1.56 -5.75
C ASP A 15 -0.22 -2.46 -6.87
N LEU A 16 -0.76 -2.33 -8.08
CA LEU A 16 -0.29 -3.08 -9.25
C LEU A 16 1.14 -2.74 -9.64
N VAL A 17 1.49 -1.45 -9.58
CA VAL A 17 2.86 -0.98 -9.88
C VAL A 17 3.85 -1.50 -8.83
N ALA A 18 3.49 -1.46 -7.54
CA ALA A 18 4.28 -2.03 -6.46
C ALA A 18 4.49 -3.55 -6.64
N ALA A 19 3.42 -4.28 -6.96
CA ALA A 19 3.50 -5.70 -7.23
C ALA A 19 4.41 -6.02 -8.44
N ALA A 20 4.29 -5.26 -9.54
CA ALA A 20 5.14 -5.42 -10.71
C ALA A 20 6.63 -5.16 -10.39
N ALA A 21 6.92 -4.12 -9.61
CA ALA A 21 8.27 -3.84 -9.14
C ALA A 21 8.82 -4.99 -8.27
N TYR A 22 8.01 -5.51 -7.33
CA TYR A 22 8.36 -6.68 -6.52
C TYR A 22 8.70 -7.90 -7.38
N PHE A 23 7.88 -8.22 -8.39
CA PHE A 23 8.15 -9.33 -9.30
C PHE A 23 9.46 -9.15 -10.07
N LEU A 24 9.78 -7.92 -10.51
CA LEU A 24 11.05 -7.65 -11.16
C LEU A 24 12.23 -7.95 -10.22
N GLN A 25 12.15 -7.49 -8.97
CA GLN A 25 13.20 -7.73 -7.98
C GLN A 25 13.34 -9.21 -7.59
N LEU A 26 12.24 -9.96 -7.59
CA LEU A 26 12.25 -11.39 -7.32
C LEU A 26 13.05 -12.16 -8.38
N ASN A 27 13.03 -11.70 -9.64
CA ASN A 27 13.80 -12.29 -10.74
C ASN A 27 15.26 -11.80 -10.77
N TYR A 28 15.55 -10.62 -10.23
CA TYR A 28 16.87 -9.99 -10.24
C TYR A 28 17.30 -9.57 -8.83
N GLN A 29 17.71 -10.54 -8.01
CA GLN A 29 18.07 -10.35 -6.60
C GLN A 29 19.50 -9.80 -6.39
N THR A 30 19.90 -8.78 -7.14
CA THR A 30 21.18 -8.10 -6.86
C THR A 30 20.98 -7.07 -5.74
N SER A 31 21.99 -6.88 -4.89
CA SER A 31 21.90 -5.97 -3.73
C SER A 31 21.49 -4.55 -4.11
N GLY A 32 21.95 -4.05 -5.27
CA GLY A 32 21.57 -2.74 -5.80
C GLY A 32 20.10 -2.66 -6.20
N ILE A 33 19.58 -3.68 -6.88
CA ILE A 33 18.16 -3.74 -7.29
C ILE A 33 17.25 -3.85 -6.07
N LEU A 34 17.62 -4.64 -5.06
CA LEU A 34 16.87 -4.77 -3.81
C LEU A 34 16.77 -3.43 -3.07
N PHE A 35 17.88 -2.69 -2.95
CA PHE A 35 17.90 -1.37 -2.33
C PHE A 35 17.06 -0.35 -3.10
N ILE A 36 17.17 -0.31 -4.43
CA ILE A 36 16.39 0.61 -5.27
C ILE A 36 14.89 0.35 -5.12
N GLY A 37 14.45 -0.91 -5.18
CA GLY A 37 13.03 -1.19 -5.04
C GLY A 37 12.51 -1.06 -3.60
N MET A 38 13.36 -1.17 -2.57
CA MET A 38 12.98 -0.77 -1.22
C MET A 38 12.64 0.72 -1.15
N ILE A 39 13.49 1.58 -1.74
CA ILE A 39 13.23 3.03 -1.84
C ILE A 39 11.94 3.27 -2.63
N PHE A 40 11.78 2.61 -3.77
CA PHE A 40 10.58 2.72 -4.60
C PHE A 40 9.31 2.34 -3.83
N GLN A 41 9.33 1.20 -3.13
CA GLN A 41 8.23 0.73 -2.29
C GLN A 41 7.93 1.75 -1.18
N GLY A 42 8.96 2.38 -0.62
CA GLY A 42 8.83 3.46 0.35
C GLY A 42 8.09 4.67 -0.22
N VAL A 43 8.46 5.11 -1.42
CA VAL A 43 7.81 6.23 -2.12
C VAL A 43 6.34 5.90 -2.41
N ILE A 44 6.03 4.71 -2.93
CA ILE A 44 4.65 4.29 -3.21
C ILE A 44 3.81 4.27 -1.93
N THR A 45 4.36 3.72 -0.85
CA THR A 45 3.68 3.65 0.45
C THR A 45 3.40 5.05 1.01
N LEU A 46 4.36 5.98 0.87
CA LEU A 46 4.16 7.38 1.27
C LEU A 46 3.09 8.09 0.43
N LEU A 47 3.05 7.86 -0.88
CA LEU A 47 2.00 8.41 -1.74
C LEU A 47 0.61 7.90 -1.32
N LEU A 48 0.49 6.59 -1.03
CA LEU A 48 -0.74 6.00 -0.51
C LEU A 48 -1.14 6.58 0.85
N LEU A 49 -0.18 6.86 1.74
CA LEU A 49 -0.44 7.53 3.02
C LEU A 49 -0.99 8.95 2.81
N VAL A 50 -0.36 9.74 1.94
CA VAL A 50 -0.84 11.10 1.61
C VAL A 50 -2.24 11.05 1.02
N MET A 51 -2.52 10.08 0.14
CA MET A 51 -3.86 9.87 -0.42
C MET A 51 -4.89 9.51 0.66
N MET A 52 -4.52 8.66 1.61
CA MET A 52 -5.37 8.30 2.75
C MET A 52 -5.73 9.54 3.59
N LEU A 53 -4.73 10.35 3.96
CA LEU A 53 -4.94 11.55 4.78
C LEU A 53 -5.72 12.63 4.03
N SER A 54 -5.44 12.80 2.74
CA SER A 54 -6.06 13.82 1.88
C SER A 54 -7.46 13.47 1.41
N TYR A 55 -7.98 12.27 1.71
CA TYR A 55 -9.31 11.86 1.28
C TYR A 55 -10.41 12.73 1.93
N LYS A 56 -11.04 13.58 1.12
CA LYS A 56 -12.13 14.51 1.49
C LYS A 56 -13.55 13.91 1.35
N GLY A 57 -13.66 12.63 0.97
CA GLY A 57 -14.95 11.95 0.79
C GLY A 57 -15.57 11.47 2.10
N LYS A 58 -16.78 10.89 2.02
CA LYS A 58 -17.42 10.23 3.17
C LYS A 58 -16.55 9.05 3.62
N ARG A 59 -15.99 9.12 4.82
CA ARG A 59 -15.12 8.07 5.39
C ARG A 59 -15.91 6.89 5.97
N TYR A 60 -17.16 7.12 6.36
CA TYR A 60 -18.04 6.10 6.95
C TYR A 60 -19.32 5.93 6.13
N ALA A 61 -19.82 4.70 6.06
CA ALA A 61 -21.10 4.36 5.46
C ALA A 61 -22.27 4.89 6.32
N ARG A 62 -23.40 5.22 5.68
CA ARG A 62 -24.62 5.70 6.36
C ARG A 62 -25.38 4.57 7.09
N ILE A 63 -25.10 3.32 6.74
CA ILE A 63 -25.80 2.14 7.26
C ILE A 63 -25.17 1.72 8.59
N GLN A 64 -25.95 1.84 9.67
CA GLN A 64 -25.66 1.25 10.97
C GLN A 64 -26.43 -0.08 11.08
N THR A 65 -25.73 -1.20 11.02
CA THR A 65 -26.27 -2.49 11.44
C THR A 65 -25.69 -2.81 12.82
N LYS A 66 -26.54 -2.65 13.85
CA LYS A 66 -26.32 -2.96 15.28
C LYS A 66 -25.05 -2.37 15.94
N VAL A 67 -25.30 -1.41 16.84
CA VAL A 67 -24.58 -1.19 18.12
C VAL A 67 -23.03 -1.15 17.98
N PHE A 68 -22.51 0.06 17.72
CA PHE A 68 -21.10 0.52 17.86
C PHE A 68 -20.10 0.45 16.69
N VAL A 69 -20.36 -0.24 15.57
CA VAL A 69 -19.38 -0.25 14.45
C VAL A 69 -19.89 0.52 13.23
N LYS A 70 -19.29 1.69 12.94
CA LYS A 70 -19.49 2.39 11.67
C LYS A 70 -18.59 1.76 10.62
N TYR A 71 -19.18 1.12 9.61
CA TYR A 71 -18.42 0.61 8.48
C TYR A 71 -17.72 1.74 7.73
N VAL A 72 -16.46 1.52 7.39
CA VAL A 72 -15.69 2.38 6.50
C VAL A 72 -16.38 2.37 5.13
N SER A 73 -16.45 3.52 4.46
CA SER A 73 -17.00 3.54 3.09
C SER A 73 -16.11 2.69 2.18
N ILE A 74 -16.70 1.93 1.25
CA ILE A 74 -15.97 1.02 0.34
C ILE A 74 -14.76 1.73 -0.30
N ARG A 75 -14.93 2.98 -0.74
CA ARG A 75 -13.88 3.80 -1.36
C ARG A 75 -12.72 4.11 -0.41
N TYR A 76 -13.02 4.48 0.84
CA TYR A 76 -11.98 4.77 1.82
C TYR A 76 -11.33 3.49 2.34
N GLY A 77 -12.09 2.40 2.45
CA GLY A 77 -11.60 1.08 2.82
C GLY A 77 -10.57 0.54 1.83
N ILE A 78 -10.79 0.70 0.52
CA ILE A 78 -9.80 0.33 -0.51
C ILE A 78 -8.48 1.06 -0.26
N ILE A 79 -8.51 2.39 -0.09
CA ILE A 79 -7.28 3.19 0.13
C ILE A 79 -6.56 2.76 1.42
N ILE A 80 -7.30 2.47 2.49
CA ILE A 80 -6.72 1.97 3.75
C ILE A 80 -6.05 0.62 3.53
N LEU A 81 -6.71 -0.30 2.84
CA LEU A 81 -6.20 -1.64 2.61
C LEU A 81 -4.96 -1.61 1.70
N SER A 82 -4.99 -0.84 0.61
CA SER A 82 -3.84 -0.58 -0.25
C SER A 82 -2.64 -0.07 0.56
N PHE A 83 -2.84 0.94 1.40
CA PHE A 83 -1.78 1.45 2.26
C PHE A 83 -1.26 0.39 3.24
N LEU A 84 -2.15 -0.32 3.95
CA LEU A 84 -1.76 -1.31 4.96
C LEU A 84 -0.92 -2.42 4.34
N VAL A 85 -1.34 -2.97 3.20
CA VAL A 85 -0.61 -4.03 2.51
C VAL A 85 0.76 -3.51 2.08
N ASN A 86 0.83 -2.35 1.42
CA ASN A 86 2.12 -1.78 0.98
C ASN A 86 3.05 -1.43 2.16
N ALA A 87 2.50 -0.98 3.28
CA ALA A 87 3.27 -0.69 4.49
C ALA A 87 3.85 -1.95 5.12
N ILE A 88 3.08 -3.05 5.16
CA ILE A 88 3.59 -4.37 5.62
C ILE A 88 4.70 -4.86 4.69
N VAL A 89 4.50 -4.74 3.37
CA VAL A 89 5.53 -5.09 2.39
C VAL A 89 6.79 -4.26 2.62
N LEU A 90 6.68 -2.94 2.73
CA LEU A 90 7.83 -2.05 3.02
C LEU A 90 8.55 -2.45 4.32
N PHE A 91 7.80 -2.77 5.37
CA PHE A 91 8.37 -3.23 6.64
C PHE A 91 9.19 -4.52 6.45
N LEU A 92 8.67 -5.49 5.69
CA LEU A 92 9.38 -6.72 5.36
C LEU A 92 10.62 -6.45 4.48
N TYR A 93 10.59 -5.45 3.58
CA TYR A 93 11.78 -5.02 2.83
C TYR A 93 12.88 -4.51 3.76
N VAL A 94 12.54 -3.70 4.75
CA VAL A 94 13.49 -3.18 5.74
C VAL A 94 14.11 -4.33 6.55
N LEU A 95 13.29 -5.29 7.00
CA LEU A 95 13.80 -6.47 7.71
C LEU A 95 14.71 -7.34 6.85
N ASN A 96 14.41 -7.48 5.55
CA ASN A 96 15.25 -8.21 4.61
C ASN A 96 16.58 -7.50 4.35
N TYR A 97 16.55 -6.16 4.26
CA TYR A 97 17.75 -5.37 4.04
C TYR A 97 18.69 -5.36 5.25
N LEU A 98 18.15 -5.38 6.46
CA LEU A 98 18.92 -5.47 7.71
C LEU A 98 19.44 -6.89 8.00
N ASP A 99 19.21 -7.85 7.11
CA ASP A 99 19.52 -9.28 7.28
C ASP A 99 18.91 -9.90 8.55
N ILE A 100 17.83 -9.29 9.08
CA ILE A 100 17.09 -9.78 10.25
C ILE A 100 16.14 -10.90 9.83
N ASN A 101 15.49 -10.78 8.66
CA ASN A 101 14.51 -11.75 8.20
C ASN A 101 14.42 -11.88 6.65
N PRO A 102 14.67 -13.07 6.08
CA PRO A 102 14.59 -13.31 4.63
C PRO A 102 13.16 -13.53 4.09
N LEU A 103 12.10 -13.33 4.88
CA LEU A 103 10.69 -13.62 4.49
C LEU A 103 10.25 -13.06 3.12
N ILE A 104 10.76 -11.89 2.70
CA ILE A 104 10.30 -11.23 1.46
C ILE A 104 11.11 -11.65 0.22
N PHE A 105 12.41 -11.82 0.39
CA PHE A 105 13.33 -12.35 -0.61
C PHE A 105 14.18 -13.40 0.09
N SER A 106 13.85 -14.67 -0.17
CA SER A 106 14.73 -15.76 0.23
C SER A 106 15.97 -15.67 -0.66
N ARG A 107 17.09 -15.31 -0.04
CA ARG A 107 18.42 -15.35 -0.65
C ARG A 107 18.98 -16.76 -0.61
#